data_AF-A0A2V6X8Y6-F1
#
_entry.id   AF-A0A2V6X8Y6-F1
#
_cell.length_a   1.000
_cell.length_b   1.000
_cell.length_c   1.000
_cell.angle_alpha   90.00
_cell.angle_beta   90.00
_cell.angle_gamma   90.00
#
_symmetry.space_group_name_H-M   'P 1'
#
loop_
_entity.id
_entity.type
_entity.pdbx_description
1 polymer ?
#
loop_
_entity_poly.entity_id
_entity_poly.type
_entity_poly.pdbx_seq_one_letter_code
_entity_poly.pdbx_strand_id
1 'polypeptide(L)'
;MRLNRGVVAMCAAQACAQIGAFGVAALLPTLIVGWSLSNTEAGWISGIYYAAYTLVVPLLSSLTDRVDPKRVYLGSVALTAVAFAGFAWVATGFWSALAFGR
;
A
#
# COMPACT_ATOMS: atom_id res chain seq x y z
N MET A 1 -2.30 12.84 -31.04
CA MET A 1 -2.53 12.79 -29.58
C MET A 1 -1.43 13.54 -28.88
N ARG A 2 -1.70 14.68 -28.22
CA ARG A 2 -0.72 15.33 -27.35
C ARG A 2 -0.79 14.64 -25.99
N LEU A 3 0.30 13.97 -25.61
CA LEU A 3 0.39 13.29 -24.31
C LEU A 3 0.37 14.36 -23.21
N ASN A 4 -0.65 14.34 -22.36
CA ASN A 4 -0.77 15.29 -21.27
C ASN A 4 0.19 14.88 -20.14
N ARG A 5 1.11 15.77 -19.76
CA ARG A 5 2.12 15.53 -18.71
C ARG A 5 1.48 15.06 -17.39
N GLY A 6 0.29 15.55 -17.06
CA GLY A 6 -0.43 15.13 -15.86
C GLY A 6 -0.85 13.66 -15.89
N VAL A 7 -1.29 13.15 -17.05
CA VAL A 7 -1.68 11.74 -17.21
C VAL A 7 -0.46 10.84 -17.09
N VAL A 8 0.66 11.22 -17.70
CA VAL A 8 1.92 10.47 -17.60
C VAL A 8 2.39 10.38 -16.15
N ALA A 9 2.36 11.50 -15.42
CA ALA A 9 2.74 11.53 -14.01
C ALA A 9 1.82 10.64 -13.16
N MET A 10 0.51 10.65 -13.42
CA MET A 10 -0.44 9.81 -12.71
C MET A 10 -0.22 8.31 -12.98
N CYS A 11 0.01 7.94 -14.25
CA CYS A 11 0.31 6.56 -14.62
C CYS A 11 1.62 6.07 -13.99
N ALA A 12 2.67 6.90 -13.98
CA ALA A 12 3.94 6.58 -13.34
C ALA A 12 3.77 6.40 -11.83
N ALA A 13 3.06 7.32 -11.16
CA ALA A 13 2.76 7.21 -9.73
C ALA A 13 1.98 5.93 -9.41
N GLN A 14 0.99 5.59 -10.24
CA GLN A 14 0.22 4.36 -10.07
C GLN A 14 1.08 3.11 -10.27
N ALA A 15 1.96 3.09 -11.28
CA ALA A 15 2.89 1.98 -11.48
C ALA A 15 3.83 1.80 -10.27
N CYS A 16 4.38 2.89 -9.74
CA CYS A 16 5.22 2.85 -8.55
C CYS A 16 4.45 2.33 -7.32
N ALA A 17 3.22 2.82 -7.12
CA ALA A 17 2.36 2.35 -6.04
C ALA A 17 2.10 0.84 -6.18
N GLN A 18 1.86 0.36 -7.40
CA GLN A 18 1.57 -1.04 -7.64
C GLN A 18 2.77 -1.97 -7.40
N ILE A 19 3.99 -1.53 -7.71
CA ILE A 19 5.22 -2.28 -7.40
C ILE A 19 5.38 -2.44 -5.89
N GLY A 20 5.25 -1.33 -5.16
CA GLY A 20 5.27 -1.32 -3.70
C GLY A 20 4.06 -2.04 -3.09
N ALA A 21 2.97 -2.22 -3.84
CA ALA A 21 1.80 -3.02 -3.51
C ALA A 21 1.90 -4.51 -3.89
N PHE A 22 2.96 -4.97 -4.58
CA PHE A 22 3.23 -6.42 -4.81
C PHE A 22 4.54 -7.02 -4.23
N GLY A 23 5.64 -6.27 -4.06
CA GLY A 23 6.77 -6.53 -3.09
C GLY A 23 6.55 -7.45 -1.84
N VAL A 24 5.81 -7.08 -0.77
CA VAL A 24 5.50 -7.91 0.43
C VAL A 24 5.02 -9.32 0.05
N ALA A 25 4.03 -9.45 -0.84
CA ALA A 25 3.58 -10.77 -1.32
C ALA A 25 4.69 -11.55 -2.05
N ALA A 26 5.53 -10.86 -2.83
CA ALA A 26 6.66 -11.48 -3.52
C ALA A 26 7.79 -11.92 -2.56
N LEU A 27 8.01 -11.15 -1.49
CA LEU A 27 9.05 -11.41 -0.48
C LEU A 27 8.52 -12.23 0.70
N LEU A 28 7.22 -12.51 0.77
CA LEU A 28 6.58 -13.18 1.89
C LEU A 28 7.27 -14.50 2.26
N PRO A 29 7.66 -15.39 1.32
CA PRO A 29 8.41 -16.59 1.67
C PRO A 29 9.74 -16.29 2.37
N THR A 30 10.46 -15.26 1.92
CA THR A 30 11.71 -14.82 2.54
C THR A 30 11.47 -14.21 3.92
N LEU A 31 10.39 -13.45 4.10
CA LEU A 31 10.01 -12.84 5.38
C LEU A 31 9.56 -13.90 6.39
N ILE A 32 8.84 -14.94 5.96
CA ILE A 32 8.43 -16.05 6.82
C ILE A 32 9.66 -16.72 7.42
N VAL A 33 10.66 -17.01 6.60
CA VAL A 33 11.92 -17.62 7.06
C VAL A 33 12.73 -16.63 7.91
N GLY A 34 12.91 -15.40 7.42
CA GLY A 34 13.75 -14.38 8.06
C GLY A 34 13.22 -13.87 9.41
N TRP A 35 11.90 -13.83 9.58
CA TRP A 35 11.25 -13.40 10.82
C TRP A 35 10.64 -14.57 11.61
N SER A 36 10.88 -15.81 11.19
CA SER A 36 10.34 -17.03 11.83
C SER A 36 8.83 -16.97 12.05
N LEU A 37 8.08 -16.51 11.05
CA LEU A 37 6.62 -16.34 11.14
C LEU A 37 5.91 -17.69 11.08
N SER A 38 4.82 -17.80 11.84
CA SER A 38 3.85 -18.87 11.68
C SER A 38 3.02 -18.69 10.40
N ASN A 39 2.45 -19.79 9.91
CA ASN A 39 1.53 -19.75 8.76
C ASN A 39 0.31 -18.85 9.00
N THR A 40 -0.16 -18.75 10.25
CA THR A 40 -1.27 -17.88 10.62
C THR A 40 -0.89 -16.40 10.53
N GLU A 41 0.31 -16.03 11.02
CA GLU A 41 0.84 -14.66 10.91
C GLU A 41 1.05 -14.24 9.46
N ALA A 42 1.58 -15.12 8.62
CA ALA A 42 1.71 -14.88 7.18
C ALA A 42 0.35 -14.66 6.50
N GLY A 43 -0.68 -15.41 6.93
CA GLY A 43 -2.06 -15.21 6.52
C GLY A 43 -2.60 -13.83 6.88
N TRP A 44 -2.33 -13.37 8.12
CA TRP A 44 -2.72 -12.02 8.55
C TRP A 44 -2.02 -10.91 7.76
N ILE A 45 -0.71 -11.01 7.54
CA ILE A 45 0.05 -10.04 6.73
C ILE A 45 -0.52 -9.95 5.31
N SER A 46 -0.97 -11.07 4.74
CA SER A 46 -1.58 -11.11 3.40
C SER A 46 -3.03 -10.61 3.40
N GLY A 47 -3.77 -10.84 4.48
CA GLY A 47 -5.21 -10.57 4.58
C GLY A 47 -5.56 -9.15 5.02
N ILE A 48 -4.72 -8.50 5.83
CA ILE A 48 -5.03 -7.22 6.47
C ILE A 48 -5.30 -6.10 5.45
N TYR A 49 -4.60 -6.13 4.31
CA TYR A 49 -4.82 -5.21 3.20
C TYR A 49 -6.28 -5.23 2.71
N TYR A 50 -6.87 -6.42 2.56
CA TYR A 50 -8.25 -6.55 2.09
C TYR A 50 -9.24 -6.02 3.12
N ALA A 51 -8.99 -6.26 4.41
CA ALA A 51 -9.81 -5.72 5.49
C ALA A 51 -9.76 -4.19 5.52
N ALA A 52 -8.55 -3.61 5.41
CA ALA A 52 -8.37 -2.16 5.31
C ALA A 52 -9.06 -1.59 4.07
N TYR A 53 -8.91 -2.24 2.91
CA TYR A 53 -9.56 -1.84 1.66
C TYR A 53 -11.09 -1.77 1.80
N THR A 54 -11.71 -2.79 2.41
CA THR A 54 -13.17 -2.81 2.62
C THR A 54 -13.67 -1.64 3.46
N LEU A 55 -12.89 -1.17 4.43
CA LEU A 55 -13.25 -0.04 5.30
C LEU A 55 -12.94 1.32 4.65
N VAL A 56 -11.78 1.43 4.01
CA VAL A 56 -11.24 2.71 3.52
C VAL A 56 -11.88 3.12 2.21
N VAL A 57 -12.24 2.19 1.33
CA VAL A 57 -12.87 2.48 0.03
C VAL A 57 -14.19 3.26 0.17
N PRO A 58 -15.19 2.83 0.96
CA PRO A 58 -16.43 3.60 1.09
C PRO A 58 -16.19 4.97 1.73
N LEU A 59 -15.22 5.07 2.64
CA LEU A 59 -14.84 6.32 3.29
C LEU A 59 -14.23 7.31 2.28
N LEU A 60 -13.21 6.88 1.53
CA LEU A 60 -12.55 7.70 0.51
C LEU A 60 -13.50 8.05 -0.63
N SER A 61 -14.35 7.12 -1.07
CA SER A 61 -15.37 7.38 -2.09
C SER A 61 -16.31 8.50 -1.65
N SER A 62 -16.82 8.42 -0.41
CA SER A 62 -17.68 9.47 0.16
C SER A 62 -16.95 10.81 0.32
N LEU A 63 -15.63 10.77 0.56
CA LEU A 63 -14.80 11.97 0.70
C LEU A 63 -14.52 12.63 -0.65
N THR A 64 -14.28 11.85 -1.70
CA THR A 64 -14.06 12.36 -3.07
C THR A 64 -15.29 13.02 -3.67
N ASP A 65 -16.48 12.68 -3.18
CA ASP A 65 -17.72 13.37 -3.57
C ASP A 65 -17.82 14.79 -3.00
N ARG A 66 -17.04 15.09 -1.95
CA ARG A 66 -17.08 16.37 -1.22
C ARG A 66 -15.82 17.23 -1.39
N VAL A 67 -14.70 16.63 -1.76
CA VAL A 67 -13.37 17.26 -1.82
C VAL A 67 -12.76 17.02 -3.20
N ASP A 68 -11.97 17.98 -3.71
CA ASP A 68 -11.25 17.82 -4.98
C ASP A 68 -10.51 16.46 -5.05
N PRO A 69 -10.88 15.58 -5.99
CA PRO A 69 -10.31 14.24 -6.13
C PRO A 69 -8.79 14.24 -6.27
N LYS A 70 -8.20 15.30 -6.84
CA LYS A 70 -6.75 15.40 -7.00
C LYS A 70 -6.03 15.47 -5.66
N ARG A 71 -6.61 16.19 -4.69
CA ARG A 71 -6.03 16.33 -3.34
C ARG A 71 -6.13 15.03 -2.57
N VAL A 72 -7.27 14.35 -2.67
CA VAL A 72 -7.46 13.03 -2.07
C VAL A 72 -6.46 12.03 -2.66
N TYR A 73 -6.31 12.00 -4.00
CA TYR A 73 -5.34 11.14 -4.67
C TYR A 73 -3.89 11.41 -4.23
N LEU A 74 -3.45 12.67 -4.25
CA LEU A 74 -2.09 13.02 -3.82
C LEU A 74 -1.83 12.67 -2.36
N GLY A 75 -2.82 12.88 -1.48
CA GLY A 75 -2.74 12.48 -0.07
C GLY A 75 -2.59 10.96 0.10
N SER A 76 -3.41 10.18 -0.60
CA SER A 76 -3.35 8.72 -0.57
C SER A 76 -2.00 8.20 -1.10
N VAL A 77 -1.52 8.73 -2.23
CA VAL A 77 -0.22 8.34 -2.80
C VAL A 77 0.95 8.69 -1.86
N ALA A 78 0.92 9.87 -1.23
CA ALA A 78 1.94 10.25 -0.26
C ALA A 78 1.93 9.33 0.97
N LEU A 79 0.75 8.98 1.49
CA LEU A 79 0.61 8.04 2.61
C LEU A 79 1.14 6.66 2.24
N THR A 80 0.81 6.16 1.04
CA THR A 80 1.32 4.88 0.52
C THR A 80 2.85 4.88 0.41
N ALA A 81 3.44 5.97 -0.08
CA ALA A 81 4.90 6.09 -0.17
C ALA A 81 5.57 6.04 1.22
N VAL A 82 4.98 6.73 2.21
CA VAL A 82 5.46 6.69 3.61
C VAL A 82 5.31 5.29 4.20
N ALA A 83 4.19 4.60 3.97
CA ALA A 83 3.98 3.23 4.43
C ALA A 83 5.04 2.28 3.86
N PHE A 84 5.33 2.36 2.56
CA PHE A 84 6.37 1.54 1.93
C PHE A 84 7.78 1.86 2.42
N ALA A 85 8.10 3.14 2.63
CA ALA A 85 9.36 3.54 3.24
C ALA A 85 9.48 3.04 4.68
N GLY A 86 8.39 3.12 5.46
CA GLY A 86 8.30 2.57 6.81
C GLY A 86 8.49 1.06 6.83
N PHE A 87 7.87 0.33 5.89
CA PHE A 87 8.09 -1.10 5.77
C PHE A 87 9.55 -1.43 5.44
N ALA A 88 10.17 -0.68 4.53
CA ALA A 88 11.55 -0.92 4.12
C ALA A 88 12.58 -0.69 5.25
N TRP A 89 12.35 0.29 6.13
CA TRP A 89 13.32 0.67 7.16
C TRP A 89 12.98 0.20 8.58
N VAL A 90 11.69 0.02 8.89
CA VAL A 90 11.21 -0.23 10.25
C VAL A 90 10.65 -1.65 10.41
N ALA A 91 10.31 -2.35 9.33
CA ALA A 91 9.77 -3.70 9.45
C ALA A 91 10.86 -4.71 9.87
N THR A 92 10.76 -5.19 11.11
CA THR A 92 11.68 -6.19 11.67
C THR A 92 10.97 -7.45 12.16
N GLY A 93 9.65 -7.52 12.02
CA GLY A 93 8.84 -8.67 12.44
C GLY A 93 7.35 -8.49 12.17
N PHE A 94 6.52 -9.40 12.71
CA PHE A 94 5.08 -9.50 12.43
C PHE A 94 4.32 -8.17 12.61
N TRP A 95 4.40 -7.54 13.79
CA TRP A 95 3.60 -6.35 14.10
C TRP A 95 3.97 -5.13 13.25
N SER A 96 5.26 -4.91 13.04
CA SER A 96 5.74 -3.84 12.15
C SER A 96 5.35 -4.12 10.69
N ALA A 97 5.36 -5.39 10.27
CA ALA A 97 4.90 -5.80 8.96
C ALA A 97 3.38 -5.71 8.80
N LEU A 98 2.61 -5.81 9.89
CA LEU A 98 1.16 -5.61 9.87
C LEU A 98 0.79 -4.12 9.85
N ALA A 99 1.58 -3.27 10.52
CA ALA A 99 1.32 -1.83 10.62
C ALA A 99 1.78 -1.05 9.37
N PHE A 100 2.90 -1.44 8.77
CA PHE A 100 3.46 -0.82 7.57
C PHE A 100 3.32 -1.68 6.32
N GLY A 101 2.95 -2.95 6.47
CA GLY A 101 2.52 -3.76 5.35
C GLY A 101 1.32 -3.09 4.71
N ARG A 102 1.27 -3.18 3.38
CA ARG A 102 0.29 -2.50 2.52
C ARG A 102 -1.08 -2.28 3.13
#